data_AF-A0A256ZUY6-F1
#
_entry.id   AF-A0A256ZUY6-F1
#
_cell.length_a   1.000
_cell.length_b   1.000
_cell.length_c   1.000
_cell.angle_alpha   90.00
_cell.angle_beta   90.00
_cell.angle_gamma   90.00
#
_symmetry.space_group_name_H-M   'P 1'
#
loop_
_entity.id
_entity.type
_entity.pdbx_description
1 polymer ?
#
loop_
_entity_poly.entity_id
_entity_poly.type
_entity_poly.pdbx_seq_one_letter_code
_entity_poly.pdbx_strand_id
1 'polypeptide(L)'
;MEALKNNIKRIFLFEYEYWEVRNLNELRSRLSKDFNILPVENLVEAIREVVGNIENLVKYSPEKALAVKSATVEPAMIYFLIVEEHEVGGKIVLIETKHSMYNYNKILTGMRAFGAYA
;
A
#
# COMPACT_ATOMS: atom_id res chain seq x y z
N MET A 1 -0.21 -2.26 -17.63
CA MET A 1 -0.62 -1.56 -16.39
C MET A 1 -1.68 -0.49 -16.59
N GLU A 2 -2.01 -0.06 -17.82
CA GLU A 2 -3.17 0.80 -18.11
C GLU A 2 -4.48 0.34 -17.45
N ALA A 3 -4.63 -0.97 -17.24
CA ALA A 3 -5.76 -1.55 -16.54
C ALA A 3 -5.88 -1.09 -15.07
N LEU A 4 -4.79 -0.82 -14.34
CA LEU A 4 -4.89 -0.42 -12.93
C LEU A 4 -5.40 1.01 -12.81
N LYS A 5 -4.80 1.97 -13.51
CA LYS A 5 -5.23 3.39 -13.53
C LYS A 5 -6.74 3.52 -13.75
N ASN A 6 -7.24 2.89 -14.80
CA ASN A 6 -8.65 2.97 -15.16
C ASN A 6 -9.59 2.31 -14.14
N ASN A 7 -9.03 1.49 -13.25
CA ASN A 7 -9.73 0.80 -12.18
C ASN A 7 -9.52 1.41 -10.80
N ILE A 8 -8.74 2.49 -10.65
CA ILE A 8 -8.61 3.19 -9.37
C ILE A 8 -9.94 3.86 -9.04
N LYS A 9 -10.44 3.59 -7.84
CA LYS A 9 -11.63 4.23 -7.26
C LYS A 9 -11.20 5.36 -6.33
N ARG A 10 -10.28 5.08 -5.40
CA ARG A 10 -9.76 6.03 -4.41
C ARG A 10 -8.32 5.69 -4.03
N ILE A 11 -7.59 6.70 -3.60
CA ILE A 11 -6.27 6.57 -2.99
C ILE A 11 -6.35 7.14 -1.59
N PHE A 12 -5.82 6.41 -0.62
CA PHE A 12 -5.72 6.83 0.78
C PHE A 12 -4.25 6.87 1.19
N LEU A 13 -3.92 7.83 2.04
CA LEU A 13 -2.60 7.96 2.63
C LEU A 13 -2.71 7.77 4.14
N PHE A 14 -1.88 6.89 4.67
CA PHE A 14 -1.80 6.60 6.09
C PHE A 14 -0.36 6.70 6.57
N GLU A 15 -0.16 7.14 7.81
CA GLU A 15 1.10 6.96 8.53
C GLU A 15 1.09 5.63 9.26
N TYR A 16 2.26 5.02 9.41
CA TYR A 16 2.42 3.76 10.14
C TYR A 16 3.71 3.76 10.95
N GLU A 17 3.68 3.05 12.08
CA GLU A 17 4.87 2.79 12.89
C GLU A 17 5.09 1.29 13.03
N TYR A 18 6.35 0.91 13.14
CA TYR A 18 6.82 -0.44 13.41
C TYR A 18 6.46 -0.84 14.85
N TRP A 19 5.33 -1.53 15.01
CA TRP A 19 4.83 -1.97 16.33
C TRP A 19 5.27 -3.41 16.67
N GLU A 20 4.72 -4.41 15.97
CA GLU A 20 5.10 -5.82 16.16
C GLU A 20 6.25 -6.27 15.25
N VAL A 21 6.60 -5.45 14.26
CA VAL A 21 7.66 -5.69 13.27
C VAL A 21 8.70 -4.58 13.38
N ARG A 22 9.98 -4.86 13.16
CA ARG A 22 11.08 -3.92 13.42
C ARG A 22 11.60 -3.18 12.18
N ASN A 23 11.24 -3.65 10.99
CA ASN A 23 11.68 -3.10 9.71
C ASN A 23 10.84 -3.65 8.54
N LEU A 24 11.07 -3.08 7.35
CA LEU A 24 10.36 -3.44 6.12
C LEU A 24 10.55 -4.93 5.72
N ASN A 25 11.69 -5.55 6.01
CA ASN A 25 11.94 -6.96 5.68
C ASN A 25 11.08 -7.91 6.51
N GLU A 26 10.92 -7.62 7.80
CA GLU A 26 10.04 -8.39 8.68
C GLU A 26 8.58 -8.24 8.27
N LEU A 27 8.17 -7.00 7.94
CA LEU A 27 6.84 -6.72 7.40
C LEU A 27 6.58 -7.49 6.09
N ARG A 28 7.55 -7.52 5.17
CA ARG A 28 7.47 -8.30 3.94
C ARG A 28 7.21 -9.79 4.19
N SER A 29 7.91 -10.39 5.16
CA SER A 29 7.73 -11.81 5.52
C SER A 29 6.35 -12.10 6.11
N ARG A 30 5.79 -11.16 6.88
CA ARG A 30 4.44 -11.30 7.43
C ARG A 30 3.38 -11.16 6.33
N LEU A 31 3.51 -10.17 5.47
CA LEU A 31 2.56 -9.89 4.41
C LEU A 31 2.53 -10.95 3.32
N SER A 32 3.65 -11.64 3.05
CA SER A 32 3.68 -12.71 2.05
C SER A 32 2.77 -13.90 2.38
N LYS A 33 2.19 -13.96 3.58
CA LYS A 33 1.19 -14.99 3.95
C LYS A 33 -0.20 -14.70 3.36
N ASP A 34 -0.59 -13.43 3.31
CA ASP A 34 -1.95 -13.01 2.99
C ASP A 34 -2.03 -12.11 1.73
N PHE A 35 -0.87 -11.64 1.24
CA PHE A 35 -0.75 -10.72 0.11
C PHE A 35 0.30 -11.19 -0.89
N ASN A 36 0.03 -10.87 -2.16
CA ASN A 36 0.98 -11.10 -3.25
C ASN A 36 1.90 -9.87 -3.38
N ILE A 37 3.21 -10.11 -3.29
CA ILE A 37 4.23 -9.08 -3.51
C ILE A 37 4.30 -8.75 -5.00
N LEU A 38 4.41 -7.47 -5.31
CA LEU A 38 4.49 -6.93 -6.66
C LEU A 38 5.79 -6.14 -6.85
N PRO A 39 6.24 -5.94 -8.10
CA PRO A 39 7.25 -4.93 -8.41
C PRO A 39 6.75 -3.55 -7.96
N VAL A 40 7.60 -2.81 -7.27
CA VAL A 40 7.27 -1.51 -6.68
C VAL A 40 7.04 -0.47 -7.79
N GLU A 41 7.86 -0.53 -8.83
CA GLU A 41 7.85 0.36 -9.99
C GLU A 41 6.46 0.39 -10.64
N ASN A 42 5.83 -0.79 -10.71
CA ASN A 42 4.51 -0.95 -11.30
C ASN A 42 3.44 -0.14 -10.55
N LEU A 43 3.52 -0.12 -9.22
CA LEU A 43 2.54 0.58 -8.41
C LEU A 43 2.82 2.08 -8.37
N VAL A 44 4.10 2.46 -8.35
CA VAL A 44 4.54 3.84 -8.40
C VAL A 44 4.12 4.53 -9.68
N GLU A 45 4.27 3.88 -10.84
CA GLU A 45 3.83 4.43 -12.12
C GLU A 45 2.32 4.66 -12.13
N ALA A 46 1.51 3.69 -11.68
CA ALA A 46 0.06 3.83 -11.60
C ALA A 46 -0.37 4.97 -10.65
N ILE A 47 0.35 5.18 -9.54
CA ILE A 47 0.11 6.32 -8.64
C ILE A 47 0.48 7.63 -9.35
N ARG A 48 1.68 7.72 -9.97
CA ARG A 48 2.15 8.91 -10.69
C ARG A 48 1.17 9.34 -11.78
N GLU A 49 0.58 8.41 -12.51
CA GLU A 49 -0.43 8.73 -13.53
C GLU A 49 -1.71 9.37 -12.97
N VAL A 50 -2.02 9.16 -11.69
CA VAL A 50 -3.21 9.72 -11.02
C VAL A 50 -2.89 11.01 -10.28
N VAL A 51 -1.79 11.05 -9.53
CA VAL A 51 -1.45 12.19 -8.65
C VAL A 51 -0.33 13.08 -9.20
N GLY A 52 0.24 12.75 -10.36
CA GLY A 52 1.40 13.42 -10.94
C GLY A 52 2.70 13.04 -10.23
N ASN A 53 3.11 13.83 -9.25
CA ASN A 53 4.36 13.60 -8.52
C ASN A 53 4.12 12.79 -7.23
N ILE A 54 4.67 11.57 -7.17
CA ILE A 54 4.54 10.69 -6.00
C ILE A 54 5.23 11.25 -4.75
N GLU A 55 6.26 12.08 -4.92
CA GLU A 55 6.97 12.75 -3.80
C GLU A 55 6.06 13.73 -3.06
N ASN A 56 4.93 14.12 -3.65
CA ASN A 56 3.90 14.90 -2.95
C ASN A 56 3.15 14.06 -1.89
N LEU A 57 3.23 12.73 -1.95
CA LEU A 57 2.58 11.81 -1.01
C LEU A 57 3.60 11.20 -0.04
N VAL A 58 4.68 10.65 -0.59
CA VAL A 58 5.66 9.84 0.15
C VAL A 58 7.08 10.10 -0.34
N LYS A 59 8.06 10.12 0.56
CA LYS A 59 9.50 10.17 0.24
C LYS A 59 9.94 8.82 -0.32
N TYR A 60 9.82 8.66 -1.62
CA TYR A 60 9.94 7.34 -2.24
C TYR A 60 11.40 6.96 -2.48
N SER A 61 11.76 5.75 -2.05
CA SER A 61 12.96 5.05 -2.49
C SER A 61 12.61 3.59 -2.79
N PRO A 62 12.98 3.04 -3.95
CA PRO A 62 12.67 1.65 -4.31
C PRO A 62 13.15 0.64 -3.26
N GLU A 63 14.31 0.89 -2.65
CA GLU A 63 14.90 0.00 -1.63
C GLU A 63 14.19 0.08 -0.27
N LYS A 64 13.39 1.12 -0.06
CA LYS A 64 12.60 1.35 1.15
C LYS A 64 11.10 1.25 0.89
N ALA A 65 10.73 0.54 -0.17
CA ALA A 65 9.34 0.41 -0.56
C ALA A 65 8.95 -1.06 -0.76
N LEU A 66 7.68 -1.36 -0.46
CA LEU A 66 7.07 -2.66 -0.65
C LEU A 66 5.71 -2.47 -1.30
N ALA A 67 5.51 -3.09 -2.46
CA ALA A 67 4.22 -3.13 -3.13
C ALA A 67 3.57 -4.50 -2.93
N VAL A 68 2.31 -4.50 -2.51
CA VAL A 68 1.53 -5.72 -2.33
C VAL A 68 0.09 -5.55 -2.84
N LYS A 69 -0.53 -6.67 -3.24
CA LYS A 69 -1.97 -6.74 -3.53
C LYS A 69 -2.64 -7.86 -2.75
N SER A 70 -3.96 -7.76 -2.56
CA SER A 70 -4.76 -8.84 -1.97
C SER A 70 -4.57 -10.16 -2.74
N ALA A 71 -4.25 -11.26 -2.05
CA ALA A 71 -3.96 -12.54 -2.71
C ALA A 71 -5.19 -13.35 -3.13
N THR A 72 -6.31 -13.18 -2.42
CA THR A 72 -7.46 -14.09 -2.48
C THR A 72 -8.57 -13.67 -3.45
N VAL A 73 -8.42 -12.55 -4.15
CA VAL A 73 -9.46 -11.99 -5.02
C VAL A 73 -8.84 -11.44 -6.31
N GLU A 74 -9.37 -11.88 -7.45
CA GLU A 74 -9.05 -11.35 -8.78
C GLU A 74 -10.36 -10.93 -9.49
N PRO A 75 -10.46 -9.71 -10.05
CA PRO A 75 -9.45 -8.65 -10.05
C PRO A 75 -9.19 -8.10 -8.65
N ALA A 76 -7.94 -7.74 -8.38
CA ALA A 76 -7.53 -7.28 -7.04
C ALA A 76 -8.35 -6.06 -6.58
N MET A 77 -8.84 -6.12 -5.35
CA MET A 77 -9.68 -5.07 -4.77
C MET A 77 -8.85 -3.92 -4.19
N ILE A 78 -7.67 -4.24 -3.66
CA ILE A 78 -6.80 -3.31 -2.96
C ILE A 78 -5.33 -3.59 -3.30
N TYR A 79 -4.58 -2.50 -3.42
CA TYR A 79 -3.12 -2.51 -3.50
C TYR A 79 -2.56 -1.60 -2.41
N PHE A 80 -1.35 -1.92 -1.95
CA PHE A 80 -0.64 -1.12 -0.97
C PHE A 80 0.76 -0.85 -1.50
N LEU A 81 1.16 0.42 -1.46
CA LEU A 81 2.55 0.84 -1.50
C LEU A 81 2.94 1.26 -0.09
N ILE A 82 3.79 0.48 0.56
CA ILE A 82 4.32 0.75 1.89
C ILE A 82 5.72 1.34 1.71
N VAL A 83 5.97 2.52 2.27
CA VAL A 83 7.23 3.24 2.13
C VAL A 83 7.78 3.54 3.52
N GLU A 84 8.98 3.06 3.80
CA GLU A 84 9.72 3.39 5.01
C GLU A 84 10.40 4.76 4.83
N GLU A 85 9.89 5.78 5.50
CA GLU A 85 10.49 7.13 5.48
C GLU A 85 11.50 7.31 6.64
N HIS A 86 11.30 6.62 7.76
CA HIS A 86 12.02 6.79 9.01
C HIS A 86 12.34 5.43 9.67
N GLU A 87 13.24 5.42 10.66
CA GLU A 87 13.63 4.18 11.35
C GLU A 87 12.48 3.50 12.10
N VAL A 88 11.48 4.28 12.50
CA VAL A 88 10.31 3.80 13.27
C VAL A 88 9.09 3.52 12.40
N GLY A 89 9.16 3.72 11.08
CA GLY A 89 8.03 3.49 10.18
C GLY A 89 8.01 4.39 8.95
N GLY A 90 6.82 4.78 8.52
CA GLY A 90 6.67 5.60 7.33
C GLY A 90 5.21 5.76 6.91
N LYS A 91 4.95 5.57 5.61
CA LYS A 91 3.62 5.78 5.03
C LYS A 91 3.14 4.60 4.22
N ILE A 92 1.81 4.46 4.17
CA ILE A 92 1.11 3.50 3.34
C ILE A 92 0.19 4.24 2.40
N VAL A 93 0.41 4.06 1.11
CA VAL A 93 -0.51 4.46 0.05
C VAL A 93 -1.39 3.26 -0.26
N LEU A 94 -2.66 3.34 0.11
CA LEU A 94 -3.66 2.33 -0.23
C LEU A 94 -4.41 2.75 -1.48
N ILE A 95 -4.44 1.88 -2.48
CA ILE A 95 -5.18 2.06 -3.72
C ILE A 95 -6.38 1.13 -3.68
N GLU A 96 -7.58 1.70 -3.57
CA GLU A 96 -8.84 0.97 -3.68
C GLU A 96 -9.26 0.92 -5.16
N THR A 97 -9.59 -0.27 -5.67
CA THR A 97 -10.10 -0.42 -7.04
C THR A 97 -11.62 -0.34 -7.10
N LYS A 98 -12.16 -0.15 -8.31
CA LYS A 98 -13.61 -0.17 -8.60
C LYS A 98 -14.27 -1.52 -8.31
N HIS A 99 -13.48 -2.59 -8.16
CA HIS A 99 -13.94 -3.93 -7.80
C HIS A 99 -14.08 -4.14 -6.29
N SER A 100 -13.56 -3.21 -5.48
CA SER A 100 -13.67 -3.28 -4.02
C SER A 100 -15.12 -3.16 -3.55
N MET A 101 -15.57 -4.21 -2.86
CA MET A 101 -16.80 -4.19 -2.07
C MET A 101 -16.56 -3.73 -0.62
N TYR A 102 -15.32 -3.37 -0.27
CA TYR A 102 -15.02 -2.86 1.06
C TYR A 102 -15.62 -1.47 1.24
N ASN A 103 -16.33 -1.27 2.34
CA ASN A 103 -16.66 0.07 2.78
C ASN A 103 -15.42 0.72 3.44
N TYR A 104 -15.44 2.05 3.54
CA TYR A 104 -14.34 2.82 4.13
C TYR A 104 -13.93 2.31 5.52
N ASN A 105 -14.91 1.93 6.36
CA ASN A 105 -14.64 1.40 7.71
C ASN A 105 -13.89 0.08 7.71
N LYS A 106 -14.17 -0.83 6.76
CA LYS A 106 -13.43 -2.09 6.60
C LYS A 106 -12.00 -1.84 6.14
N ILE A 107 -11.80 -0.88 5.23
CA ILE A 107 -10.47 -0.46 4.80
C ILE A 107 -9.67 0.07 5.99
N LEU A 108 -10.24 1.02 6.76
CA LEU A 108 -9.62 1.55 7.97
C LEU A 108 -9.32 0.47 9.02
N THR A 109 -10.22 -0.50 9.19
CA THR A 109 -10.02 -1.61 10.14
C THR A 109 -8.84 -2.49 9.71
N GLY A 110 -8.71 -2.78 8.42
CA GLY A 110 -7.56 -3.51 7.87
C GLY A 110 -6.24 -2.76 8.04
N MET A 111 -6.28 -1.42 8.00
CA MET A 111 -5.11 -0.57 8.23
C MET A 111 -4.58 -0.62 9.66
N ARG A 112 -5.40 -1.01 10.65
CA ARG A 112 -4.94 -1.20 12.04
C ARG A 112 -3.88 -2.29 12.18
N ALA A 113 -3.78 -3.21 11.22
CA ALA A 113 -2.70 -4.19 11.19
C ALA A 113 -1.33 -3.56 10.89
N PHE A 114 -1.32 -2.31 10.43
CA PHE A 114 -0.11 -1.61 9.99
C PHE A 114 0.14 -0.32 10.79
N GLY A 115 -0.90 0.46 11.09
CA GLY A 115 -0.75 1.74 11.77
C GLY A 115 -0.64 1.60 13.29
N ALA A 116 0.28 2.34 13.90
CA ALA A 116 0.14 2.73 15.30
C ALA A 116 -0.87 3.87 15.37
N TYR A 117 -2.12 3.57 15.67
CA TYR A 117 -3.02 4.54 16.28
C TYR A 117 -3.91 3.86 17.32
N ALA A 118 -3.89 4.49 18.50
CA ALA A 118 -4.81 4.35 19.61
C ALA A 118 -6.26 4.68 19.21
#